data_AF-A0A847L2G8-F1
#
_entry.id   AF-A0A847L2G8-F1
#
_cell.length_a   1.000
_cell.length_b   1.000
_cell.length_c   1.000
_cell.angle_alpha   90.00
_cell.angle_beta   90.00
_cell.angle_gamma   90.00
#
_symmetry.space_group_name_H-M   'P 1'
#
loop_
_entity.id
_entity.type
_entity.pdbx_description
1 polymer ?
#
loop_
_entity_poly.entity_id
_entity_poly.type
_entity_poly.pdbx_seq_one_letter_code
_entity_poly.pdbx_strand_id
1 'polypeptide(L)'
;MRKRVNLLILVLFATIVAVANPSYKYRISLTDKNETTHSLKKPKKFLSKKAIDRRKKQNIPIDSTDLPVCDSYIRAIEKVG
;
A
#
# COMPACT_ATOMS: atom_id res chain seq x y z
N MET A 1 36.33 12.29 -31.52
CA MET A 1 35.95 12.30 -30.09
C MET A 1 34.43 12.44 -29.89
N ARG A 2 33.78 13.48 -30.44
CA ARG A 2 32.31 13.68 -30.34
C ARG A 2 31.45 12.48 -30.77
N LYS A 3 31.79 11.80 -31.88
CA LYS A 3 31.05 10.59 -32.35
C LYS A 3 31.08 9.41 -31.36
N ARG A 4 32.19 9.21 -30.64
CA ARG A 4 32.32 8.14 -29.62
C ARG A 4 31.51 8.48 -28.37
N VAL A 5 31.50 9.75 -27.98
CA VAL A 5 30.67 10.25 -26.87
C VAL A 5 29.18 10.11 -27.19
N ASN A 6 28.77 10.46 -28.41
CA ASN A 6 27.38 10.29 -28.85
C ASN A 6 26.96 8.81 -28.85
N LEU A 7 27.84 7.92 -29.29
CA LEU A 7 27.59 6.48 -29.25
C LEU A 7 27.44 5.96 -27.80
N LEU A 8 28.30 6.43 -26.89
CA LEU A 8 28.19 6.06 -25.46
C LEU A 8 26.88 6.56 -24.84
N ILE A 9 26.46 7.78 -25.17
CA ILE A 9 25.17 8.34 -24.71
C ILE A 9 24.00 7.50 -25.25
N LEU A 10 24.05 7.12 -26.54
CA LEU A 10 23.02 6.28 -27.15
C LEU A 10 22.92 4.90 -26.47
N VAL A 11 24.07 4.26 -26.21
CA VAL A 11 24.12 2.96 -25.54
C VAL A 11 23.59 3.07 -24.11
N LEU A 12 23.99 4.12 -23.37
CA LEU A 12 23.50 4.36 -22.01
C LEU A 12 21.98 4.53 -21.99
N PHE A 13 21.43 5.33 -22.92
CA PHE A 13 19.99 5.55 -23.02
C PHE A 13 19.22 4.26 -23.34
N ALA A 14 19.75 3.41 -24.24
CA ALA A 14 19.14 2.12 -24.58
C ALA A 14 19.07 1.16 -23.39
N THR A 15 20.08 1.16 -22.51
CA THR A 15 20.09 0.29 -21.31
C THR A 15 19.05 0.68 -20.27
N ILE A 16 18.77 1.99 -20.09
CA ILE A 16 17.77 2.47 -19.12
C ILE A 16 16.36 1.99 -19.50
N VAL A 17 16.03 2.02 -20.80
CA VAL A 17 14.73 1.57 -21.31
C VAL A 17 14.57 0.05 -21.17
N ALA A 18 15.66 -0.72 -21.34
CA ALA A 18 15.64 -2.18 -21.28
C ALA A 18 15.40 -2.76 -19.86
N VAL A 19 15.55 -1.97 -18.79
CA VAL A 19 15.39 -2.44 -17.39
C VAL A 19 13.95 -2.26 -16.87
N ALA A 20 13.04 -1.71 -17.68
CA ALA A 20 11.64 -1.52 -17.29
C ALA A 20 10.88 -2.86 -17.24
N ASN A 21 10.76 -3.44 -16.05
CA ASN A 21 9.92 -4.61 -15.81
C ASN A 21 8.46 -4.19 -15.56
N PRO A 22 7.47 -4.84 -16.20
CA PRO A 22 6.06 -4.61 -15.88
C PRO A 22 5.77 -4.98 -14.41
N SER A 23 5.27 -4.03 -13.63
CA SER A 23 4.76 -4.28 -12.27
C SER A 23 3.25 -4.16 -12.29
N TYR A 24 2.56 -5.28 -12.08
CA TYR A 24 1.11 -5.31 -11.98
C TYR A 24 0.67 -4.83 -10.60
N LYS A 25 -0.31 -3.93 -10.57
CA LYS A 25 -0.99 -3.49 -9.34
C LYS A 25 -2.47 -3.75 -9.48
N TYR A 26 -3.03 -4.49 -8.54
CA TYR A 26 -4.45 -4.78 -8.49
C TYR A 26 -5.11 -3.96 -7.38
N ARG A 27 -6.27 -3.39 -7.67
CA ARG A 27 -7.14 -2.79 -6.65
C ARG A 27 -8.30 -3.73 -6.39
N ILE A 28 -8.39 -4.25 -5.18
CA ILE A 28 -9.48 -5.09 -4.72
C ILE A 28 -10.38 -4.23 -3.84
N SER A 29 -11.67 -4.17 -4.19
CA SER A 29 -12.70 -3.49 -3.40
C SER A 29 -13.48 -4.55 -2.62
N LEU A 30 -13.53 -4.41 -1.30
CA LEU A 30 -14.31 -5.26 -0.40
C LEU A 30 -15.52 -4.48 0.11
N THR A 31 -16.59 -5.19 0.46
CA THR A 31 -17.88 -4.58 0.82
C THR A 31 -17.91 -3.96 2.20
N ASP A 32 -17.23 -4.57 3.18
CA ASP A 32 -17.38 -4.24 4.59
C ASP A 32 -16.18 -4.69 5.45
N LYS A 33 -16.25 -4.37 6.75
CA LYS A 33 -15.32 -4.83 7.78
C LYS A 33 -16.06 -5.39 9.01
N ASN A 34 -17.25 -5.96 8.82
CA ASN A 34 -18.15 -6.31 9.92
C ASN A 34 -17.64 -7.52 10.71
N GLU A 35 -17.02 -8.48 10.03
CA GLU A 35 -16.44 -9.71 10.63
C GLU A 35 -15.06 -9.52 11.28
N THR A 36 -14.65 -8.27 11.55
CA THR A 36 -13.35 -8.01 12.16
C THR A 36 -13.35 -8.33 13.65
N THR A 37 -12.27 -8.92 14.15
CA THR A 37 -12.08 -9.17 15.60
C THR A 37 -11.70 -7.90 16.38
N HIS A 38 -11.42 -6.81 15.66
CA HIS A 38 -11.07 -5.52 16.24
C HIS A 38 -12.32 -4.72 16.62
N SER A 39 -12.18 -3.84 17.61
CA SER A 39 -13.29 -3.03 18.09
C SER A 39 -12.87 -1.58 18.21
N LEU A 40 -13.73 -0.67 17.73
CA LEU A 40 -13.54 0.79 17.86
C LEU A 40 -13.40 1.24 19.33
N LYS A 41 -13.93 0.46 20.29
CA LYS A 41 -13.76 0.72 21.73
C LYS A 41 -12.33 0.46 22.23
N LYS A 42 -11.52 -0.29 21.47
CA LYS A 42 -10.14 -0.68 21.82
C LYS A 42 -9.18 -0.32 20.68
N PRO A 43 -9.04 0.96 20.30
CA PRO A 43 -8.26 1.39 19.14
C PRO A 43 -6.77 1.06 19.26
N LYS A 44 -6.25 0.97 20.49
CA LYS A 44 -4.85 0.56 20.75
C LYS A 44 -4.49 -0.84 20.23
N LYS A 45 -5.48 -1.68 19.89
CA LYS A 45 -5.26 -3.00 19.29
C LYS A 45 -4.86 -2.95 17.80
N PHE A 46 -5.19 -1.86 17.09
CA PHE A 46 -4.95 -1.74 15.64
C PHE A 46 -4.37 -0.38 15.22
N LEU A 47 -4.38 0.60 16.11
CA LEU A 47 -3.72 1.89 15.95
C LEU A 47 -2.53 2.01 16.91
N SER A 48 -1.40 2.45 16.38
CA SER A 48 -0.25 2.82 17.21
C SER A 48 -0.54 4.07 18.05
N LYS A 49 0.19 4.24 19.15
CA LYS A 49 0.09 5.44 20.00
C LYS A 49 0.24 6.74 19.19
N LYS A 50 1.27 6.80 18.32
CA LYS A 50 1.50 7.94 17.42
C LYS A 50 0.30 8.24 16.52
N ALA A 51 -0.40 7.22 16.03
CA ALA A 51 -1.58 7.38 15.17
C ALA A 51 -2.81 7.90 15.92
N ILE A 52 -2.98 7.50 17.19
CA ILE A 52 -4.04 8.00 18.08
C ILE A 52 -3.76 9.47 18.44
N ASP A 53 -2.53 9.79 18.84
CA ASP A 53 -2.16 11.15 19.26
C ASP A 53 -2.29 12.15 18.11
N ARG A 54 -1.89 11.76 16.88
CA ARG A 54 -2.08 12.58 15.67
C ARG A 54 -3.57 12.88 15.42
N ARG A 55 -4.44 11.87 15.48
CA ARG A 55 -5.89 12.03 15.28
C ARG A 55 -6.49 12.98 16.30
N LYS A 56 -6.12 12.83 17.59
CA LYS A 56 -6.54 13.76 18.65
C LYS A 56 -6.11 15.19 18.37
N LYS A 57 -4.86 15.41 17.97
CA LYS A 57 -4.35 16.75 17.62
C LYS A 57 -5.12 17.38 16.45
N GLN A 58 -5.59 16.56 15.52
CA GLN A 58 -6.30 16.99 14.31
C GLN A 58 -7.83 16.96 14.45
N ASN A 59 -8.36 16.62 15.63
CA ASN A 59 -9.80 16.42 15.85
C ASN A 59 -10.44 15.42 14.86
N ILE A 60 -9.72 14.36 14.51
CA ILE A 60 -10.21 13.30 13.62
C ILE A 60 -10.78 12.16 14.49
N PRO A 61 -12.07 11.80 14.33
CA PRO A 61 -12.66 10.69 15.06
C PRO A 61 -12.07 9.35 14.61
N ILE A 62 -12.12 8.34 15.49
CA ILE A 62 -11.81 6.96 15.13
C ILE A 62 -13.11 6.29 14.71
N ASP A 63 -13.16 5.76 13.50
CA ASP A 63 -14.36 5.15 12.92
C ASP A 63 -14.06 3.82 12.21
N SER A 64 -15.06 3.26 11.51
CA SER A 64 -14.95 1.98 10.81
C SER A 64 -13.88 1.97 9.72
N THR A 65 -13.48 3.13 9.18
CA THR A 65 -12.44 3.21 8.15
C THR A 65 -11.08 2.82 8.70
N ASP A 66 -10.85 3.01 10.01
CA ASP A 66 -9.61 2.67 10.70
C ASP A 66 -9.46 1.18 11.02
N LEU A 67 -10.54 0.40 10.94
CA LEU A 67 -10.49 -1.04 11.20
C LEU A 67 -9.62 -1.72 10.14
N PRO A 68 -8.83 -2.74 10.50
CA PRO A 68 -8.12 -3.54 9.50
C PRO A 68 -9.11 -4.39 8.67
N VAL A 69 -8.64 -4.88 7.52
CA VAL A 69 -9.40 -5.83 6.69
C VAL A 69 -9.63 -7.12 7.49
N CYS A 70 -10.80 -7.74 7.35
CA CYS A 70 -11.12 -8.99 8.05
C CYS A 70 -10.18 -10.13 7.64
N ASP A 71 -9.78 -10.96 8.60
CA ASP A 71 -8.90 -12.11 8.38
C ASP A 71 -9.46 -13.09 7.34
N SER A 72 -10.80 -13.22 7.27
CA SER A 72 -11.50 -14.04 6.28
C SER A 72 -11.21 -13.58 4.85
N TYR A 73 -11.24 -12.27 4.59
CA TYR A 73 -10.92 -11.71 3.28
C TYR A 73 -9.45 -11.89 2.93
N ILE A 74 -8.53 -11.70 3.89
CA ILE A 74 -7.10 -11.92 3.69
C ILE A 74 -6.86 -13.37 3.27
N ARG A 75 -7.37 -14.34 4.03
CA ARG A 75 -7.23 -15.78 3.72
C ARG A 75 -7.87 -16.16 2.39
N ALA A 76 -8.99 -15.55 2.02
CA ALA A 76 -9.64 -15.80 0.74
C ALA A 76 -8.78 -15.31 -0.43
N ILE A 77 -8.17 -14.13 -0.31
CA ILE A 77 -7.29 -13.56 -1.33
C ILE A 77 -6.01 -14.39 -1.47
N GLU A 78 -5.39 -14.76 -0.34
CA GLU A 78 -4.15 -15.58 -0.32
C GLU A 78 -4.35 -16.98 -0.91
N LYS A 79 -5.57 -17.52 -0.92
CA LYS A 79 -5.86 -18.82 -1.54
C LYS A 79 -6.00 -18.76 -3.07
N VAL A 80 -6.28 -17.58 -3.62
CA VAL A 80 -6.57 -17.39 -5.05
C VAL A 80 -5.36 -16.86 -5.81
N GLY A 81 -4.54 -16.03 -5.16
CA GLY A 81 -3.28 -15.52 -5.73
C GLY A 81 -2.15 -16.52 -5.66
#